data_AF-A0A527ZAP4-F1
#
_entry.id   AF-A0A527ZAP4-F1
#
_cell.length_a   1.000
_cell.length_b   1.000
_cell.length_c   1.000
_cell.angle_alpha   90.00
_cell.angle_beta   90.00
_cell.angle_gamma   90.00
#
_symmetry.space_group_name_H-M   'P 1'
#
loop_
_entity.id
_entity.type
_entity.pdbx_description
1 polymer ?
#
loop_
_entity_poly.entity_id
_entity_poly.type
_entity_poly.pdbx_seq_one_letter_code
_entity_poly.pdbx_strand_id
1 'polypeptide(L)'
;MLTDIEAEPGTGFGAFAVEGMDNSLFERKLLEEFGISVRAFEMEEDPSMTGIHLSPGLANTVEEIDRFVEAAVTIIDQSADC
;
A
#
# COMPACT_ATOMS: atom_id res chain seq x y z
N MET A 1 -14.84 -4.23 1.15
CA MET A 1 -14.11 -2.97 0.86
C MET A 1 -13.84 -2.28 2.18
N LEU A 2 -12.77 -1.50 2.34
CA LEU A 2 -12.37 -0.86 3.61
C LEU A 2 -13.47 0.02 4.28
N THR A 3 -14.56 0.34 3.58
CA THR A 3 -15.73 1.10 4.05
C THR A 3 -17.00 0.26 4.26
N ASP A 4 -16.92 -1.06 4.06
CA ASP A 4 -18.02 -1.99 4.29
C ASP A 4 -17.86 -2.61 5.69
N ILE A 5 -18.54 -2.03 6.66
CA ILE A 5 -18.50 -2.45 8.08
C ILE A 5 -19.09 -3.86 8.26
N GLU A 6 -19.89 -4.33 7.29
CA GLU A 6 -20.48 -5.67 7.29
C GLU A 6 -19.63 -6.69 6.53
N ALA A 7 -18.55 -6.28 5.87
CA ALA A 7 -17.64 -7.20 5.23
C ALA A 7 -16.86 -8.01 6.28
N GLU A 8 -16.91 -9.34 6.17
CA GLU A 8 -16.06 -10.21 6.97
C GLU A 8 -14.58 -9.87 6.71
N PRO A 9 -13.73 -9.77 7.76
CA PRO A 9 -12.30 -9.55 7.58
C PRO A 9 -11.71 -10.60 6.62
N GLY A 10 -11.04 -10.12 5.57
CA GLY A 10 -10.34 -11.00 4.65
C GLY A 10 -9.20 -11.77 5.33
N THR A 11 -8.53 -12.63 4.56
CA THR A 11 -7.23 -13.19 4.96
C THR A 11 -6.24 -12.06 5.24
N GLY A 12 -5.15 -12.30 5.98
CA GLY A 12 -4.16 -11.29 6.39
C GLY A 12 -3.36 -10.62 5.24
N PHE A 13 -3.92 -10.59 4.04
CA PHE A 13 -3.39 -9.99 2.83
C PHE A 13 -4.35 -8.91 2.34
N GLY A 14 -3.81 -7.73 2.06
CA GLY A 14 -4.50 -6.64 1.41
C GLY A 14 -3.83 -6.32 0.07
N ALA A 15 -4.62 -5.81 -0.87
CA ALA A 15 -4.10 -5.22 -2.10
C ALA A 15 -4.82 -3.89 -2.35
N PHE A 16 -4.07 -2.89 -2.80
CA PHE A 16 -4.63 -1.58 -3.15
C PHE A 16 -3.81 -0.95 -4.28
N ALA A 17 -4.36 0.03 -4.97
CA ALA A 17 -3.65 0.87 -5.93
C ALA A 17 -3.73 2.33 -5.48
N VAL A 18 -2.70 3.12 -5.80
CA VAL A 18 -2.70 4.56 -5.53
C VAL A 18 -3.11 5.30 -6.80
N GLU A 19 -4.29 5.94 -6.79
CA GLU A 19 -4.77 6.69 -7.95
C GLU A 19 -3.81 7.84 -8.29
N GLY A 20 -3.53 8.02 -9.58
CA GLY A 20 -2.63 9.07 -10.06
C GLY A 20 -1.14 8.85 -9.79
N MET A 21 -0.75 7.70 -9.22
CA MET A 21 0.65 7.37 -8.95
C MET A 21 1.01 5.98 -9.47
N ASP A 22 2.21 5.86 -10.02
CA ASP A 22 2.78 4.56 -10.36
C ASP A 22 3.11 3.76 -9.09
N ASN A 23 2.66 2.50 -9.04
CA ASN A 23 2.83 1.65 -7.85
C ASN A 23 4.31 1.31 -7.58
N SER A 24 5.15 1.18 -8.60
CA SER A 24 6.60 0.96 -8.40
C SER A 24 7.30 2.20 -7.87
N LEU A 25 6.85 3.40 -8.27
CA LEU A 25 7.31 4.65 -7.67
C LEU A 25 6.91 4.74 -6.20
N PHE A 26 5.67 4.39 -5.86
CA PHE A 26 5.18 4.40 -4.48
C PHE A 26 5.96 3.41 -3.59
N GLU A 27 6.17 2.17 -4.05
CA GLU A 27 7.01 1.16 -3.37
C GLU A 27 8.42 1.71 -3.11
N ARG A 28 9.04 2.32 -4.13
CA ARG A 28 10.39 2.88 -4.00
C ARG A 28 10.45 4.00 -2.97
N LYS A 29 9.50 4.94 -2.98
CA LYS A 29 9.44 6.04 -2.01
C LYS A 29 9.30 5.53 -0.57
N LEU A 30 8.42 4.55 -0.35
CA LEU A 30 8.26 3.93 0.98
C LEU A 30 9.57 3.32 1.49
N LEU A 31 10.31 2.64 0.62
CA LEU A 31 11.58 2.03 0.98
C LEU A 31 12.68 3.07 1.24
N GLU A 32 12.85 4.03 0.33
CA GLU A 32 13.95 4.99 0.36
C GLU A 32 13.78 6.08 1.43
N GLU A 33 12.54 6.56 1.63
CA GLU A 33 12.27 7.69 2.54
C GLU A 33 11.89 7.23 3.95
N PHE A 34 11.25 6.06 4.08
CA PHE A 34 10.68 5.59 5.34
C PHE A 34 11.23 4.24 5.81
N GLY A 35 12.02 3.55 4.98
CA GLY A 35 12.55 2.22 5.31
C GLY A 35 11.47 1.13 5.36
N ILE A 36 10.34 1.33 4.68
CA ILE A 36 9.21 0.41 4.69
C ILE A 36 9.21 -0.42 3.41
N SER A 37 9.33 -1.73 3.54
CA SER A 37 9.31 -2.65 2.41
C SER A 37 7.88 -3.14 2.15
N VAL A 38 7.36 -2.81 0.98
CA VAL A 38 6.17 -3.42 0.38
C VAL A 38 6.54 -4.03 -0.97
N ARG A 39 5.57 -4.58 -1.71
CA ARG A 39 5.81 -5.12 -3.05
C ARG A 39 4.73 -4.66 -4.02
N ALA A 40 5.12 -3.99 -5.10
CA ALA A 40 4.23 -3.76 -6.23
C ALA A 40 4.00 -5.08 -7.00
N PHE A 41 2.82 -5.22 -7.59
CA PHE A 41 2.45 -6.34 -8.44
C PHE A 41 1.73 -5.86 -9.70
N GLU A 42 1.74 -6.72 -10.71
CA GLU A 42 0.94 -6.62 -11.92
C GLU A 42 0.17 -7.94 -12.06
N MET A 43 -1.09 -7.88 -12.53
CA MET A 43 -1.86 -9.09 -12.75
C MET A 43 -1.40 -9.81 -14.02
N GLU A 44 -1.33 -11.14 -13.97
CA GLU A 44 -0.90 -11.95 -15.11
C GLU A 44 -1.89 -11.85 -16.28
N GLU A 45 -3.18 -11.74 -15.98
CA GLU A 45 -4.26 -11.66 -16.98
C GLU A 45 -4.36 -10.26 -17.61
N ASP A 46 -4.00 -9.21 -16.88
CA ASP A 46 -4.04 -7.81 -17.34
C ASP A 46 -2.90 -6.98 -16.71
N PRO A 47 -1.78 -6.76 -17.43
CA PRO A 47 -0.65 -5.98 -16.93
C PRO A 47 -0.97 -4.50 -16.66
N SER A 48 -2.09 -3.98 -17.16
CA SER A 48 -2.53 -2.62 -16.81
C SER A 48 -3.13 -2.54 -15.40
N MET A 49 -3.51 -3.68 -14.82
CA MET A 49 -3.92 -3.80 -13.43
C MET A 49 -2.70 -4.01 -12.55
N THR A 50 -2.24 -2.92 -11.95
CA THR A 50 -1.11 -2.91 -11.00
C THR A 50 -1.58 -2.49 -9.61
N GLY A 51 -0.84 -2.91 -8.60
CA GLY A 51 -1.17 -2.56 -7.21
C GLY A 51 0.00 -2.80 -6.26
N ILE A 52 -0.25 -2.54 -4.98
CA ILE A 52 0.64 -2.82 -3.86
C ILE A 52 0.05 -3.98 -3.07
N HIS A 53 0.89 -4.99 -2.84
CA HIS A 53 0.57 -6.09 -1.96
C HIS A 53 1.00 -5.77 -0.53
N LEU A 54 0.06 -5.88 0.40
CA LEU A 54 0.29 -5.75 1.84
C LEU A 54 0.06 -7.09 2.52
N SER A 55 1.06 -7.55 3.25
CA SER A 55 0.99 -8.74 4.08
C SER A 55 1.42 -8.37 5.49
N PRO A 56 0.57 -7.74 6.32
CA PRO A 56 0.87 -7.60 7.74
C PRO A 56 1.07 -9.00 8.33
N GLY A 57 2.32 -9.35 8.63
CA GLY A 57 2.66 -10.61 9.25
C GLY A 57 2.35 -10.58 10.74
N LEU A 58 2.35 -11.75 11.40
CA LEU A 58 2.24 -11.83 12.87
C LEU A 58 3.36 -11.07 13.61
N ALA A 59 4.46 -10.78 12.93
CA ALA A 59 5.57 -10.01 13.47
C ALA A 59 5.30 -8.49 13.46
N ASN A 60 4.30 -8.03 12.72
CA ASN A 60 4.01 -6.60 12.64
C ASN A 60 3.17 -6.14 13.83
N THR A 61 3.54 -4.99 14.40
CA THR A 61 2.76 -4.34 15.47
C THR A 61 1.76 -3.34 14.91
N VAL A 62 0.80 -2.91 15.73
CA VAL A 62 -0.14 -1.84 15.34
C VAL A 62 0.61 -0.55 15.04
N GLU A 63 1.64 -0.23 15.81
CA GLU A 63 2.47 0.97 15.61
C GLU A 63 3.27 0.91 14.30
N GLU A 64 3.62 -0.28 13.81
CA GLU A 64 4.21 -0.44 12.48
C GLU A 64 3.21 -0.19 11.35
N ILE A 65 1.95 -0.60 11.55
CA ILE A 65 0.87 -0.32 10.61
C ILE A 65 0.58 1.18 10.58
N ASP A 66 0.51 1.84 11.74
CA ASP A 66 0.28 3.28 11.82
C ASP A 66 1.41 4.06 11.12
N ARG A 67 2.67 3.68 11.32
CA ARG A 67 3.81 4.27 10.60
C ARG A 67 3.72 4.08 9.08
N PHE A 68 3.25 2.93 8.61
CA PHE A 68 3.00 2.72 7.19
C PHE A 68 1.91 3.65 6.66
N VAL A 69 0.80 3.81 7.39
CA VAL A 69 -0.29 4.70 6.98
C VAL A 69 0.17 6.16 6.93
N GLU A 70 0.90 6.63 7.94
CA GLU A 70 1.46 7.99 7.97
C GLU A 70 2.43 8.24 6.81
N ALA A 71 3.33 7.30 6.53
CA ALA A 71 4.26 7.38 5.39
C ALA A 71 3.52 7.41 4.05
N ALA A 72 2.52 6.54 3.87
CA ALA A 72 1.70 6.48 2.67
C ALA A 72 0.97 7.81 2.40
N VAL A 73 0.33 8.39 3.42
CA VAL A 73 -0.35 9.69 3.32
C VAL A 73 0.64 10.81 2.97
N THR A 74 1.81 10.82 3.62
CA THR A 74 2.86 11.82 3.33
C THR A 74 3.30 11.78 1.86
N ILE A 75 3.50 10.59 1.30
CA ILE A 75 3.89 10.41 -0.11
C ILE A 75 2.79 10.89 -1.07
N ILE A 76 1.53 10.60 -0.74
CA ILE A 76 0.36 11.00 -1.54
C ILE A 76 0.23 12.52 -1.53
N ASP A 77 0.31 13.17 -0.37
CA ASP A 77 0.18 14.62 -0.22
C ASP A 77 1.27 15.37 -1.02
N GLN A 78 2.53 14.92 -0.94
CA GLN A 78 3.63 15.49 -1.73
C GLN A 78 3.41 15.42 -3.24
N SER A 79 2.63 14.43 -3.69
CA SER A 79 2.38 14.20 -5.11
C SER A 79 1.17 14.97 -5.63
N ALA A 80 0.31 15.46 -4.72
CA ALA A 80 -0.84 16.31 -5.04
C ALA A 80 -0.47 17.80 -5.24
N ASP A 81 0.71 18.23 -4.75
CA ASP A 81 1.20 19.61 -4.82
C ASP A 81 1.98 19.95 -6.12
N CYS A 82 1.91 19.12 -7.16
CA CYS A 82 2.57 19.34 -8.48
C CYS A 82 1.59 19.73 -9.59
#